data_AF-W4VCR5-F1
#
_entry.id   AF-W4VCR5-F1
#
_cell.length_a   1.000
_cell.length_b   1.000
_cell.length_c   1.000
_cell.angle_alpha   90.00
_cell.angle_beta   90.00
_cell.angle_gamma   90.00
#
_symmetry.space_group_name_H-M   'P 1'
#
loop_
_entity.id
_entity.type
_entity.pdbx_description
1 polymer ?
#
loop_
_entity_poly.entity_id
_entity_poly.type
_entity_poly.pdbx_seq_one_letter_code
_entity_poly.pdbx_strand_id
1 'polypeptide(L)'
;MDNKKEVLSTGNEGVKGLMETITSKISVDQSKEVLSSLKDSIVDNIHERTERAANFIHSLKKDKIRNLERLLDVTKKDLKKSDKKNYIYITEAGRMVVVDRDMWGDPCTVTIKEGNKVLLRLVKFFNDYPYLFPVFNEKNLNGEIIFMDDGEIWYRDKDVATLVLFKNDKPDFLTINLDKVRALKENELLKYLENCKILYLEKRLNDLLLVERKIAIEDIVRVRQGYAIYKNSERAYTVLLFDQLRSLCDEFTLRKLPNLNEAALDVLFSLDIVEYVKSKGYAFENFKQDNEYIEYWQEIGSKRVCVMRCKI
;
A
#
# COMPACT_ATOMS: atom_id res chain seq x y z
N MET A 1 -59.49 30.26 -25.33
CA MET A 1 -60.09 29.18 -24.51
C MET A 1 -59.38 27.89 -24.83
N ASP A 2 -58.90 27.25 -23.77
CA ASP A 2 -57.88 26.20 -23.71
C ASP A 2 -58.35 24.80 -24.09
N ASN A 3 -57.41 23.97 -24.55
CA ASN A 3 -56.97 22.68 -23.95
C ASN A 3 -56.39 21.74 -25.03
N LYS A 4 -55.06 21.56 -25.02
CA LYS A 4 -54.28 20.49 -24.35
C LYS A 4 -54.30 19.14 -25.10
N LYS A 5 -53.18 18.87 -25.77
CA LYS A 5 -52.70 17.54 -26.15
C LYS A 5 -52.37 16.75 -24.88
N GLU A 6 -53.00 15.60 -24.70
CA GLU A 6 -52.51 14.56 -23.78
C GLU A 6 -51.40 13.76 -24.46
N VAL A 7 -50.23 13.75 -23.82
CA VAL A 7 -49.14 12.81 -24.04
C VAL A 7 -49.24 11.78 -22.92
N LEU A 8 -49.57 10.54 -23.25
CA LEU A 8 -49.54 9.42 -22.31
C LEU A 8 -48.07 9.04 -22.05
N SER A 9 -47.61 9.36 -20.84
CA SER A 9 -46.34 8.94 -20.28
C SER A 9 -46.39 7.48 -19.85
N THR A 10 -45.87 6.57 -20.67
CA THR A 10 -45.49 5.22 -20.23
C THR A 10 -44.03 5.22 -19.78
N GLY A 11 -43.79 5.12 -18.47
CA GLY A 11 -42.44 4.86 -17.96
C GLY A 11 -42.21 5.25 -16.51
N ASN A 12 -42.54 4.35 -15.56
CA ASN A 12 -41.82 4.28 -14.28
C ASN A 12 -42.15 3.05 -13.39
N GLU A 13 -43.07 2.17 -13.77
CA GLU A 13 -43.47 1.06 -12.89
C GLU A 13 -42.52 -0.15 -12.96
N GLY A 14 -41.94 -0.44 -14.14
CA GLY A 14 -41.03 -1.60 -14.32
C GLY A 14 -39.68 -1.48 -13.57
N VAL A 15 -39.17 -0.26 -13.39
CA VAL A 15 -37.87 -0.01 -12.70
C VAL A 15 -38.04 -0.09 -11.18
N LYS A 16 -39.18 0.34 -10.64
CA LYS A 16 -39.51 0.18 -9.21
C LYS A 16 -39.66 -1.29 -8.82
N GLY A 17 -40.36 -2.09 -9.64
CA GLY A 17 -40.56 -3.52 -9.38
C GLY A 17 -39.27 -4.36 -9.39
N LEU A 18 -38.31 -4.02 -10.26
CA LEU A 18 -36.98 -4.65 -10.25
C LEU A 18 -36.13 -4.20 -9.06
N MET A 19 -36.25 -2.93 -8.65
CA MET A 19 -35.56 -2.40 -7.47
C MET A 19 -36.02 -3.10 -6.19
N GLU A 20 -37.34 -3.27 -6.00
CA GLU A 20 -37.95 -3.98 -4.86
C GLU A 20 -37.66 -5.49 -4.85
N THR A 21 -37.54 -6.11 -6.03
CA THR A 21 -37.16 -7.53 -6.14
C THR A 21 -35.69 -7.78 -5.82
N ILE A 22 -34.81 -6.79 -6.05
CA ILE A 22 -33.38 -6.90 -5.76
C ILE A 22 -33.09 -6.58 -4.28
N THR A 23 -33.76 -5.59 -3.68
CA THR A 23 -33.63 -5.34 -2.23
C THR A 23 -34.26 -6.43 -1.36
N SER A 24 -35.27 -7.15 -1.85
CA SER A 24 -35.91 -8.24 -1.09
C SER A 24 -35.18 -9.59 -1.18
N LYS A 25 -34.22 -9.77 -2.10
CA LYS A 25 -33.47 -11.04 -2.27
C LYS A 25 -32.05 -11.03 -1.71
N ILE A 26 -31.62 -9.94 -1.08
CA ILE A 26 -30.38 -9.90 -0.30
C ILE A 26 -30.72 -10.42 1.10
N SER A 27 -30.18 -11.59 1.47
CA SER A 27 -30.34 -12.15 2.81
C SER A 27 -30.00 -11.10 3.87
N VAL A 28 -31.02 -10.76 4.65
CA VAL A 28 -31.02 -9.66 5.63
C VAL A 28 -30.17 -10.01 6.88
N ASP A 29 -29.76 -11.27 7.03
CA ASP A 29 -29.09 -11.74 8.25
C ASP A 29 -27.56 -11.64 8.19
N GLN A 30 -26.92 -11.72 7.02
CA GLN A 30 -25.46 -11.50 6.91
C GLN A 30 -25.09 -10.02 6.74
N SER A 31 -26.01 -9.20 6.24
CA SER A 31 -25.78 -7.77 5.98
C SER A 31 -25.91 -6.90 7.24
N LYS A 32 -26.75 -7.31 8.21
CA LYS A 32 -26.96 -6.56 9.46
C LYS A 32 -25.78 -6.65 10.43
N GLU A 33 -25.09 -7.78 10.53
CA GLU A 33 -23.88 -7.91 11.38
C GLU A 33 -22.65 -7.19 10.80
N VAL A 34 -22.55 -7.12 9.46
CA VAL A 34 -21.48 -6.38 8.77
C VAL A 34 -21.73 -4.86 8.83
N LEU A 35 -22.99 -4.42 8.69
CA LEU A 35 -23.35 -3.01 8.83
C LEU A 35 -23.27 -2.50 10.28
N SER A 36 -23.54 -3.35 11.29
CA SER A 36 -23.39 -2.97 12.70
C SER A 36 -21.91 -2.86 13.11
N SER A 37 -21.05 -3.74 12.60
CA SER A 37 -19.60 -3.68 12.86
C SER A 37 -18.91 -2.48 12.17
N LEU A 38 -19.41 -2.04 11.02
CA LEU A 38 -18.97 -0.81 10.35
C LEU A 38 -19.38 0.47 11.10
N LYS A 39 -20.52 0.46 11.79
CA LYS A 39 -20.99 1.62 12.58
C LYS A 39 -20.11 1.88 13.80
N ASP A 40 -19.52 0.84 14.40
CA ASP A 40 -18.67 0.96 15.58
C ASP A 40 -17.26 1.50 15.23
N SER A 41 -16.74 1.24 14.03
CA SER A 41 -15.38 1.66 13.62
C SER A 41 -15.27 3.12 13.14
N ILE A 42 -16.37 3.86 13.04
CA ILE A 42 -16.40 5.23 12.47
C ILE A 42 -16.30 6.33 13.56
N VAL A 43 -16.31 5.99 14.85
CA VAL A 43 -16.53 6.99 15.91
C VAL A 43 -15.28 7.77 16.35
N ASP A 44 -14.05 7.30 16.13
CA ASP A 44 -12.87 7.99 16.68
C ASP A 44 -11.98 8.59 15.59
N ASN A 45 -12.30 9.81 15.17
CA ASN A 45 -11.35 10.82 14.69
C ASN A 45 -12.07 12.16 14.50
N ILE A 46 -12.11 12.96 15.56
CA ILE A 46 -12.83 14.23 15.58
C ILE A 46 -11.83 15.36 15.82
N HIS A 47 -11.72 16.31 14.89
CA HIS A 47 -11.32 17.68 15.18
C HIS A 47 -12.19 18.67 14.38
N GLU A 48 -12.74 19.64 15.11
CA GLU A 48 -13.67 20.68 14.69
C GLU A 48 -13.08 21.64 13.64
N ARG A 49 -13.94 22.18 12.75
CA ARG A 49 -13.55 23.18 11.75
C ARG A 49 -14.63 24.25 11.49
N THR A 50 -14.17 25.50 11.40
CA THR A 50 -14.90 26.76 11.16
C THR A 50 -15.20 27.00 9.66
N GLU A 51 -16.14 27.90 9.32
CA GLU A 51 -16.76 28.09 7.98
C GLU A 51 -15.84 28.25 6.76
N ARG A 52 -14.62 28.79 6.86
CA ARG A 52 -13.67 28.82 5.71
C ARG A 52 -13.14 27.43 5.35
N ALA A 53 -13.10 26.53 6.32
CA ALA A 53 -12.72 25.15 6.10
C ALA A 53 -13.86 24.34 5.46
N ALA A 54 -15.12 24.77 5.57
CA ALA A 54 -16.24 24.07 4.94
C ALA A 54 -16.14 24.08 3.40
N ASN A 55 -15.72 25.20 2.80
CA ASN A 55 -15.52 25.28 1.35
C ASN A 55 -14.32 24.43 0.87
N PHE A 56 -13.23 24.39 1.65
CA PHE A 56 -12.07 23.54 1.37
C PHE A 56 -12.39 22.05 1.57
N ILE A 57 -13.16 21.70 2.60
CA ILE A 57 -13.68 20.34 2.80
C ILE A 57 -14.61 19.96 1.65
N HIS A 58 -15.45 20.88 1.18
CA HIS A 58 -16.37 20.62 0.07
C HIS A 58 -15.64 20.43 -1.27
N SER A 59 -14.54 21.16 -1.53
CA SER A 59 -13.71 20.92 -2.71
C SER A 59 -12.99 19.57 -2.64
N LEU A 60 -12.41 19.24 -1.48
CA LEU A 60 -11.76 17.95 -1.26
C LEU A 60 -12.74 16.77 -1.43
N LYS A 61 -13.97 16.88 -0.91
CA LYS A 61 -15.02 15.86 -1.10
C LYS A 61 -15.38 15.68 -2.57
N LYS A 62 -15.45 16.77 -3.33
CA LYS A 62 -15.73 16.73 -4.77
C LYS A 62 -14.59 16.06 -5.55
N ASP A 63 -13.34 16.34 -5.19
CA ASP A 63 -12.18 15.74 -5.84
C ASP A 63 -12.05 14.25 -5.50
N LYS A 64 -12.31 13.85 -4.25
CA LYS A 64 -12.41 12.44 -3.83
C LYS A 64 -13.44 11.67 -4.65
N ILE A 65 -14.66 12.20 -4.81
CA ILE A 65 -15.71 11.57 -5.62
C ILE A 65 -15.26 11.46 -7.08
N ARG A 66 -14.68 12.52 -7.65
CA ARG A 66 -14.22 12.52 -9.05
C ARG A 66 -13.07 11.55 -9.30
N ASN A 67 -12.17 11.38 -8.33
CA ASN A 67 -11.11 10.39 -8.41
C ASN A 67 -11.69 8.98 -8.32
N LEU A 68 -12.70 8.77 -7.47
CA LEU A 68 -13.37 7.46 -7.35
C LEU A 68 -14.16 7.12 -8.61
N GLU A 69 -14.88 8.08 -9.20
CA GLU A 69 -15.55 7.93 -10.50
C GLU A 69 -14.54 7.48 -11.59
N ARG A 70 -13.35 8.10 -11.62
CA ARG A 70 -12.28 7.73 -12.56
C ARG A 70 -11.76 6.32 -12.32
N LEU A 71 -11.51 5.93 -11.06
CA LEU A 71 -11.08 4.58 -10.70
C LEU A 71 -12.13 3.53 -11.10
N LEU A 72 -13.40 3.88 -10.96
CA LEU A 72 -14.52 3.00 -11.27
C LEU A 72 -14.90 3.03 -12.75
N ASP A 73 -14.27 3.83 -13.59
CA ASP A 73 -14.64 4.04 -15.00
C ASP A 73 -16.14 4.36 -15.18
N VAL A 74 -16.61 5.34 -14.41
CA VAL A 74 -17.98 5.89 -14.51
C VAL A 74 -17.93 7.40 -14.59
N THR A 75 -18.95 8.00 -15.19
CA THR A 75 -19.04 9.45 -15.35
C THR A 75 -20.39 9.98 -14.87
N LYS A 76 -20.48 11.31 -14.78
CA LYS A 76 -21.75 12.00 -14.49
C LYS A 76 -22.89 11.64 -15.47
N LYS A 77 -22.59 11.19 -16.69
CA LYS A 77 -23.62 10.74 -17.66
C LYS A 77 -24.26 9.41 -17.25
N ASP A 78 -23.51 8.58 -16.54
CA ASP A 78 -23.96 7.27 -16.06
C ASP A 78 -24.78 7.39 -14.77
N LEU A 79 -24.70 8.53 -14.07
CA LEU A 79 -25.40 8.79 -12.81
C LEU A 79 -26.93 8.77 -12.99
N LYS A 80 -27.60 7.76 -12.41
CA LYS A 80 -29.06 7.63 -12.41
C LYS A 80 -29.70 8.14 -11.15
N LYS A 81 -29.00 8.04 -10.01
CA LYS A 81 -29.50 8.52 -8.72
C LYS A 81 -28.37 9.10 -7.89
N SER A 82 -28.64 10.23 -7.26
CA SER A 82 -27.76 10.87 -6.29
C SER A 82 -28.61 11.32 -5.11
N ASP A 83 -28.49 10.64 -3.98
CA ASP A 83 -29.11 11.03 -2.72
C ASP A 83 -28.08 11.08 -1.60
N LYS A 84 -28.42 11.60 -0.41
CA LYS A 84 -27.48 11.78 0.71
C LYS A 84 -26.72 10.52 1.11
N LYS A 85 -27.29 9.33 0.88
CA LYS A 85 -26.67 8.07 1.28
C LYS A 85 -25.86 7.48 0.13
N ASN A 86 -26.36 7.55 -1.10
CA ASN A 86 -25.81 6.76 -2.20
C ASN A 86 -25.72 7.54 -3.52
N TYR A 87 -24.69 7.21 -4.32
CA TYR A 87 -24.65 7.47 -5.76
C TYR A 87 -24.86 6.16 -6.53
N ILE A 88 -25.70 6.17 -7.56
CA ILE A 88 -25.97 5.01 -8.42
C ILE A 88 -25.67 5.39 -9.86
N TYR A 89 -24.70 4.68 -10.45
CA TYR A 89 -24.31 4.79 -11.84
C TYR A 89 -24.75 3.53 -12.60
N ILE A 90 -25.25 3.71 -13.82
CA ILE A 90 -25.57 2.62 -14.75
C ILE A 90 -25.03 3.02 -16.13
N THR A 91 -24.04 2.27 -16.61
CA THR A 91 -23.43 2.48 -17.93
C THR A 91 -24.32 1.93 -19.05
N GLU A 92 -24.06 2.33 -20.29
CA GLU A 92 -24.79 1.82 -21.47
C GLU A 92 -24.63 0.30 -21.65
N ALA A 93 -23.50 -0.26 -21.22
CA ALA A 93 -23.22 -1.70 -21.22
C ALA A 93 -23.99 -2.47 -20.11
N GLY A 94 -24.76 -1.78 -19.27
CA GLY A 94 -25.53 -2.40 -18.19
C GLY A 94 -24.74 -2.69 -16.91
N ARG A 95 -23.49 -2.21 -16.81
CA ARG A 95 -22.71 -2.26 -15.56
C ARG A 95 -23.30 -1.26 -14.56
N MET A 96 -23.56 -1.73 -13.35
CA MET A 96 -24.12 -0.91 -12.27
C MET A 96 -23.08 -0.73 -11.16
N VAL A 97 -22.91 0.51 -10.72
CA VAL A 97 -22.00 0.89 -9.63
C VAL A 97 -22.80 1.67 -8.59
N VAL A 98 -22.87 1.16 -7.37
CA VAL A 98 -23.49 1.84 -6.23
C VAL A 98 -22.39 2.24 -5.28
N VAL A 99 -22.22 3.55 -5.07
CA VAL A 99 -21.30 4.11 -4.09
C VAL A 99 -22.11 4.50 -2.86
N ASP A 100 -21.90 3.82 -1.74
CA ASP A 100 -22.50 4.20 -0.46
C ASP A 100 -21.59 5.21 0.26
N ARG A 101 -22.21 6.06 1.07
CA ARG A 101 -21.55 7.12 1.82
C ARG A 101 -21.82 6.99 3.30
N ASP A 102 -20.81 7.33 4.07
CA ASP A 102 -20.91 7.36 5.53
C ASP A 102 -21.75 8.55 6.02
N MET A 103 -21.84 8.70 7.34
CA MET A 103 -22.58 9.79 7.98
C MET A 103 -22.01 11.19 7.67
N TRP A 104 -20.76 11.27 7.23
CA TRP A 104 -20.08 12.50 6.84
C TRP A 104 -20.20 12.78 5.34
N GLY A 105 -20.77 11.85 4.58
CA GLY A 105 -20.96 11.96 3.14
C GLY A 105 -19.71 11.57 2.33
N ASP A 106 -18.73 10.91 2.95
CA ASP A 106 -17.56 10.37 2.27
C ASP A 106 -17.85 8.96 1.74
N PRO A 107 -17.38 8.59 0.52
CA PRO A 107 -17.55 7.24 0.00
C PRO A 107 -16.90 6.20 0.91
N CYS A 108 -17.67 5.17 1.30
CA CYS A 108 -17.18 4.12 2.22
C CYS A 108 -17.26 2.72 1.62
N THR A 109 -18.26 2.43 0.77
CA THR A 109 -18.35 1.16 0.04
C THR A 109 -18.75 1.37 -1.41
N VAL A 110 -18.35 0.43 -2.27
CA VAL A 110 -18.81 0.35 -3.65
C VAL A 110 -19.31 -1.06 -3.93
N THR A 111 -20.53 -1.16 -4.44
CA THR A 111 -21.07 -2.38 -5.04
C THR A 111 -21.00 -2.27 -6.56
N ILE A 112 -20.27 -3.19 -7.20
CA ILE A 112 -20.14 -3.28 -8.65
C ILE A 112 -20.89 -4.53 -9.11
N LYS A 113 -21.88 -4.36 -9.99
CA LYS A 113 -22.58 -5.46 -10.66
C LYS A 113 -22.29 -5.42 -12.16
N GLU A 114 -21.77 -6.52 -12.67
CA GLU A 114 -21.45 -6.71 -14.09
C GLU A 114 -21.85 -8.13 -14.52
N GLY A 115 -22.85 -8.23 -15.40
CA GLY A 115 -23.48 -9.51 -15.74
C GLY A 115 -24.01 -10.25 -14.50
N ASN A 116 -23.48 -11.45 -14.26
CA ASN A 116 -23.83 -12.30 -13.11
C ASN A 116 -22.90 -12.10 -11.90
N LYS A 117 -21.89 -11.23 -11.98
CA LYS A 117 -20.95 -10.97 -10.88
C LYS A 117 -21.40 -9.76 -10.09
N VAL A 118 -21.36 -9.87 -8.76
CA VAL A 118 -21.55 -8.77 -7.82
C VAL A 118 -20.34 -8.73 -6.91
N LEU A 119 -19.67 -7.59 -6.85
CA LEU A 119 -18.49 -7.35 -6.01
C LEU A 119 -18.80 -6.20 -5.05
N LEU A 120 -18.52 -6.42 -3.77
CA LEU A 120 -18.56 -5.38 -2.74
C LEU A 120 -17.11 -5.07 -2.33
N ARG A 121 -16.77 -3.78 -2.32
CA ARG A 121 -15.44 -3.28 -1.94
C ARG A 121 -15.58 -2.15 -0.91
N LEU A 122 -14.66 -2.11 0.04
CA LEU A 122 -14.43 -0.94 0.89
C LEU A 122 -13.68 0.11 0.09
N VAL A 123 -14.08 1.37 0.25
CA VAL A 123 -13.38 2.52 -0.31
C VAL A 123 -12.53 3.13 0.77
N LYS A 124 -11.24 3.30 0.49
CA LYS A 124 -10.35 4.10 1.33
C LYS A 124 -9.64 5.15 0.52
N PHE A 125 -9.22 6.22 1.19
CA PHE A 125 -8.49 7.30 0.57
C PHE A 125 -7.14 7.47 1.26
N PHE A 126 -6.09 7.65 0.45
CA PHE A 126 -4.76 8.02 0.93
C PHE A 126 -4.22 9.11 0.01
N ASN A 127 -3.85 10.26 0.58
CA ASN A 127 -3.51 11.48 -0.18
C ASN A 127 -4.55 11.84 -1.26
N ASP A 128 -5.84 11.77 -0.90
CA ASP A 128 -7.01 12.01 -1.77
C ASP A 128 -7.15 11.08 -2.99
N TYR A 129 -6.29 10.06 -3.11
CA TYR A 129 -6.43 8.99 -4.08
C TYR A 129 -7.25 7.83 -3.49
N PRO A 130 -8.30 7.35 -4.18
CA PRO A 130 -9.13 6.24 -3.74
C PRO A 130 -8.50 4.88 -4.03
N TYR A 131 -8.71 3.94 -3.12
CA TYR A 131 -8.34 2.52 -3.25
C TYR A 131 -9.56 1.65 -2.92
N LEU A 132 -9.63 0.48 -3.55
CA LEU A 132 -10.74 -0.47 -3.40
C LEU A 132 -10.24 -1.78 -2.80
N PHE A 133 -10.65 -2.06 -1.58
CA PHE A 133 -10.26 -3.28 -0.88
C PHE A 133 -11.43 -4.27 -0.76
N PRO A 134 -11.18 -5.58 -0.67
CA PRO A 134 -12.16 -6.52 -0.14
C PRO A 134 -12.70 -6.05 1.21
N VAL A 135 -13.89 -6.49 1.60
CA VAL A 135 -14.40 -6.19 2.94
C VAL A 135 -13.58 -6.94 3.98
N PHE A 136 -13.05 -6.23 4.98
CA PHE A 136 -12.30 -6.81 6.10
C PHE A 136 -12.69 -6.10 7.42
N ASN A 137 -12.35 -6.74 8.54
CA ASN A 137 -12.66 -6.20 9.87
C ASN A 137 -11.57 -5.22 10.32
N GLU A 138 -11.97 -3.99 10.61
CA GLU A 138 -11.07 -2.92 11.07
C GLU A 138 -11.12 -2.68 12.58
N LYS A 139 -11.97 -3.39 13.34
CA LYS A 139 -12.20 -3.12 14.77
C LYS A 139 -10.94 -3.12 15.64
N ASN A 140 -9.90 -3.87 15.24
CA ASN A 140 -8.64 -3.98 15.97
C ASN A 140 -7.48 -3.23 15.31
N LEU A 141 -7.76 -2.42 14.28
CA LEU A 141 -6.75 -1.61 13.60
C LEU A 141 -6.71 -0.25 14.26
N ASN A 142 -5.59 0.01 14.94
CA ASN A 142 -5.35 1.26 15.63
C ASN A 142 -4.34 2.11 14.86
N GLY A 143 -4.47 3.42 15.00
CA GLY A 143 -3.53 4.39 14.48
C GLY A 143 -3.87 4.94 13.10
N GLU A 144 -3.00 5.84 12.63
CA GLU A 144 -3.16 6.54 11.35
C GLU A 144 -2.62 5.69 10.19
N ILE A 145 -3.21 5.87 9.01
CA ILE A 145 -2.69 5.23 7.80
C ILE A 145 -1.44 6.00 7.35
N ILE A 146 -0.29 5.34 7.32
CA ILE A 146 0.99 5.93 6.88
C ILE A 146 1.34 5.60 5.43
N PHE A 147 0.74 4.54 4.88
CA PHE A 147 0.92 4.11 3.49
C PHE A 147 -0.27 3.26 3.03
N MET A 148 -0.59 3.35 1.74
CA MET A 148 -1.63 2.55 1.10
C MET A 148 -1.37 2.43 -0.40
N ASP A 149 -1.55 1.23 -0.94
CA ASP A 149 -1.64 0.95 -2.37
C ASP A 149 -2.76 -0.07 -2.67
N ASP A 150 -2.88 -0.55 -3.92
CA ASP A 150 -3.93 -1.51 -4.30
C ASP A 150 -3.85 -2.88 -3.59
N GLY A 151 -2.69 -3.22 -3.02
CA GLY A 151 -2.42 -4.52 -2.40
C GLY A 151 -2.26 -4.48 -0.88
N GLU A 152 -2.02 -3.30 -0.30
CA GLU A 152 -1.73 -3.18 1.13
C GLU A 152 -2.13 -1.86 1.79
N ILE A 153 -2.29 -1.93 3.12
CA ILE A 153 -2.50 -0.77 3.98
C ILE A 153 -1.62 -0.88 5.22
N TRP A 154 -0.90 0.19 5.53
CA TRP A 154 -0.14 0.33 6.78
C TRP A 154 -0.84 1.27 7.75
N TYR A 155 -1.14 0.77 8.95
CA TYR A 155 -1.59 1.55 10.09
C TYR A 155 -0.46 1.68 11.10
N ARG A 156 -0.34 2.85 11.72
CA ARG A 156 0.65 3.10 12.77
C ARG A 156 0.02 3.83 13.95
N ASP A 157 0.13 3.20 15.09
CA ASP A 157 -0.08 3.79 16.40
C ASP A 157 1.28 4.03 17.09
N LYS A 158 1.27 4.60 18.30
CA LYS A 158 2.46 4.98 19.07
C LYS A 158 3.46 3.83 19.24
N ASP A 159 2.95 2.64 19.56
CA ASP A 159 3.76 1.50 20.00
C ASP A 159 3.65 0.29 19.04
N VAL A 160 2.78 0.37 18.04
CA VAL A 160 2.46 -0.74 17.14
C VAL A 160 2.25 -0.24 15.72
N ALA A 161 2.78 -0.96 14.74
CA ALA A 161 2.39 -0.85 13.35
C ALA A 161 1.66 -2.12 12.89
N THR A 162 0.61 -1.97 12.09
CA THR A 162 -0.12 -3.10 11.50
C THR A 162 -0.16 -2.97 9.99
N LEU A 163 0.35 -3.98 9.30
CA LEU A 163 0.21 -4.16 7.86
C LEU A 163 -0.99 -5.06 7.58
N VAL A 164 -1.86 -4.63 6.66
CA VAL A 164 -2.93 -5.43 6.09
C VAL A 164 -2.59 -5.69 4.63
N LEU A 165 -2.35 -6.96 4.28
CA LEU A 165 -2.11 -7.43 2.91
C LEU A 165 -3.37 -8.07 2.36
N PHE A 166 -3.62 -7.95 1.07
CA PHE A 166 -4.76 -8.61 0.42
C PHE A 166 -4.28 -9.64 -0.59
N LYS A 167 -4.43 -10.93 -0.25
CA LYS A 167 -4.08 -12.05 -1.12
C LYS A 167 -5.34 -12.81 -1.54
N ASN A 168 -5.64 -12.82 -2.84
CA ASN A 168 -6.85 -13.44 -3.39
C ASN A 168 -8.14 -12.97 -2.68
N ASP A 169 -8.30 -11.66 -2.54
CA ASP A 169 -9.42 -11.01 -1.84
C ASP A 169 -9.55 -11.34 -0.34
N LYS A 170 -8.53 -11.95 0.28
CA LYS A 170 -8.51 -12.24 1.71
C LYS A 170 -7.50 -11.34 2.43
N PRO A 171 -7.89 -10.70 3.54
CA PRO A 171 -6.96 -9.91 4.34
C PRO A 171 -6.03 -10.84 5.13
N ASP A 172 -4.76 -10.45 5.20
CA ASP A 172 -3.72 -11.05 6.02
C ASP A 172 -3.04 -9.96 6.84
N PHE A 173 -2.80 -10.23 8.13
CA PHE A 173 -2.43 -9.20 9.09
C PHE A 173 -1.04 -9.49 9.67
N LEU A 174 -0.18 -8.47 9.63
CA LEU A 174 1.10 -8.48 10.32
C LEU A 174 1.14 -7.32 11.31
N THR A 175 1.23 -7.65 12.60
CA THR A 175 1.37 -6.67 13.68
C THR A 175 2.81 -6.64 14.19
N ILE A 176 3.41 -5.45 14.23
CA ILE A 176 4.80 -5.21 14.59
C ILE A 176 4.83 -4.32 15.83
N ASN A 177 5.48 -4.78 16.89
CA ASN A 177 5.76 -3.97 18.07
C ASN A 177 6.93 -3.01 17.78
N LEU A 178 6.77 -1.74 18.16
CA LEU A 178 7.73 -0.65 17.88
C LEU A 178 8.60 -0.27 19.09
N ASP A 179 8.46 -0.93 20.24
CA ASP A 179 9.07 -0.56 21.52
C ASP A 179 10.59 -0.41 21.43
N LYS A 180 11.25 -1.30 20.69
CA LYS A 180 12.71 -1.30 20.53
C LYS A 180 13.22 -0.32 19.46
N VAL A 181 12.31 0.22 18.64
CA VAL A 181 12.63 1.10 17.51
C VAL A 181 12.00 2.49 17.63
N ARG A 182 11.43 2.84 18.79
CA ARG A 182 10.79 4.15 19.05
C ARG A 182 11.71 5.35 18.80
N ALA A 183 13.03 5.16 18.92
CA ALA A 183 14.03 6.21 18.73
C ALA A 183 14.46 6.40 17.25
N LEU A 184 14.03 5.54 16.33
CA LEU A 184 14.36 5.65 14.92
C LEU A 184 13.71 6.90 14.30
N LYS A 185 14.42 7.51 13.34
CA LYS A 185 13.82 8.57 12.51
C LYS A 185 12.80 7.96 11.55
N GLU A 186 11.87 8.76 11.05
CA GLU A 186 10.80 8.31 10.14
C GLU A 186 11.32 7.46 8.96
N ASN A 187 12.35 7.92 8.25
CA ASN A 187 12.92 7.18 7.13
C ASN A 187 13.57 5.84 7.53
N GLU A 188 14.09 5.73 8.74
CA GLU A 188 14.68 4.49 9.27
C GLU A 188 13.58 3.53 9.73
N LEU A 189 12.53 4.05 10.36
CA LEU A 189 11.35 3.30 10.75
C LEU A 189 10.66 2.69 9.52
N LEU A 190 10.46 3.45 8.44
CA LEU A 190 9.86 2.93 7.21
C LEU A 190 10.68 1.78 6.61
N LYS A 191 12.02 1.89 6.63
CA LYS A 191 12.92 0.79 6.21
C LYS A 191 12.80 -0.44 7.11
N TYR A 192 12.69 -0.23 8.42
CA TYR A 192 12.46 -1.31 9.38
C TYR A 192 11.14 -2.03 9.09
N LEU A 193 10.04 -1.30 8.88
CA LEU A 193 8.74 -1.88 8.54
C LEU A 193 8.78 -2.66 7.22
N GLU A 194 9.48 -2.15 6.21
CA GLU A 194 9.66 -2.85 4.94
C GLU A 194 10.48 -4.15 5.13
N ASN A 195 11.55 -4.12 5.93
CA ASN A 195 12.29 -5.35 6.27
C ASN A 195 11.37 -6.37 6.95
N CYS A 196 10.54 -5.96 7.92
CA CYS A 196 9.57 -6.83 8.57
C CYS A 196 8.58 -7.45 7.57
N LYS A 197 8.05 -6.65 6.64
CA LYS A 197 7.15 -7.12 5.58
C LYS A 197 7.82 -8.14 4.67
N ILE A 198 9.04 -7.87 4.21
CA ILE A 198 9.79 -8.82 3.36
C ILE A 198 10.00 -10.13 4.10
N LEU A 199 10.44 -10.08 5.36
CA LEU A 199 10.65 -11.29 6.17
C LEU A 199 9.36 -12.02 6.49
N TYR A 200 8.22 -11.33 6.58
CA TYR A 200 6.93 -11.97 6.76
C TYR A 200 6.49 -12.74 5.51
N LEU A 201 6.67 -12.12 4.34
CA LEU A 201 6.32 -12.71 3.04
C LEU A 201 7.25 -13.88 2.67
N GLU A 202 8.53 -13.81 3.09
CA GLU A 202 9.59 -14.72 2.67
C GLU A 202 10.07 -15.61 3.82
N LYS A 203 9.29 -16.66 4.12
CA LYS A 203 9.53 -17.57 5.26
C LYS A 203 10.94 -18.15 5.30
N ARG A 204 11.51 -18.57 4.15
CA ARG A 204 12.87 -19.12 4.10
C ARG A 204 13.92 -18.11 4.57
N LEU A 205 13.73 -16.83 4.23
CA LEU A 205 14.64 -15.77 4.62
C LEU A 205 14.44 -15.38 6.08
N ASN A 206 13.19 -15.41 6.56
CA ASN A 206 12.86 -15.29 7.98
C ASN A 206 13.58 -16.35 8.82
N ASP A 207 13.43 -17.62 8.44
CA ASP A 207 14.01 -18.76 9.14
C ASP A 207 15.54 -18.64 9.18
N LEU A 208 16.17 -18.34 8.05
CA LEU A 208 17.62 -18.15 7.98
C LEU A 208 18.10 -17.02 8.91
N LEU A 209 17.46 -15.84 8.87
CA LEU A 209 17.96 -14.66 9.59
C LEU A 209 17.60 -14.67 11.07
N LEU A 210 16.32 -14.90 11.39
CA LEU A 210 15.79 -14.73 12.74
C LEU A 210 15.86 -16.02 13.58
N VAL A 211 15.75 -17.20 12.96
CA VAL A 211 15.70 -18.49 13.68
C VAL A 211 17.07 -19.15 13.73
N GLU A 212 17.67 -19.40 12.56
CA GLU A 212 18.96 -20.08 12.45
C GLU A 212 20.11 -19.21 12.93
N ARG A 213 20.22 -17.98 12.38
CA ARG A 213 21.29 -17.03 12.73
C ARG A 213 20.99 -16.18 13.96
N LYS A 214 19.73 -16.17 14.44
CA LYS A 214 19.29 -15.42 15.63
C LYS A 214 19.64 -13.93 15.56
N ILE A 215 19.56 -13.35 14.37
CA ILE A 215 19.79 -11.92 14.16
C ILE A 215 18.56 -11.19 14.69
N ALA A 216 18.78 -10.21 15.55
CA ALA A 216 17.72 -9.34 16.01
C ALA A 216 17.19 -8.52 14.82
N ILE A 217 15.87 -8.43 14.67
CA ILE A 217 15.27 -7.74 13.51
C ILE A 217 15.66 -6.26 13.46
N GLU A 218 15.95 -5.66 14.62
CA GLU A 218 16.39 -4.28 14.77
C GLU A 218 17.84 -4.07 14.26
N ASP A 219 18.64 -5.12 14.19
CA ASP A 219 20.01 -5.09 13.63
C ASP A 219 20.02 -5.34 12.12
N ILE A 220 18.89 -5.75 11.53
CA ILE A 220 18.75 -5.93 10.07
C ILE A 220 18.63 -4.55 9.44
N VAL A 221 19.69 -4.15 8.75
CA VAL A 221 19.75 -2.87 8.04
C VAL A 221 18.88 -2.92 6.80
N ARG A 222 18.94 -4.03 6.05
CA ARG A 222 18.22 -4.16 4.78
C ARG A 222 18.01 -5.60 4.38
N VAL A 223 16.85 -5.86 3.79
CA VAL A 223 16.55 -7.11 3.09
C VAL A 223 16.13 -6.78 1.66
N ARG A 224 16.74 -7.45 0.67
CA ARG A 224 16.38 -7.37 -0.76
C ARG A 224 16.35 -8.78 -1.34
N GLN A 225 15.88 -8.88 -2.59
CA GLN A 225 15.79 -10.17 -3.28
C GLN A 225 17.16 -10.86 -3.43
N GLY A 226 18.21 -10.10 -3.74
CA GLY A 226 19.56 -10.64 -3.99
C GLY A 226 20.54 -10.55 -2.82
N TYR A 227 20.21 -9.79 -1.77
CA TYR A 227 21.12 -9.66 -0.61
C TYR A 227 20.38 -9.24 0.67
N ALA A 228 21.01 -9.49 1.81
CA ALA A 228 20.62 -8.93 3.10
C ALA A 228 21.84 -8.32 3.80
N ILE A 229 21.63 -7.25 4.56
CA ILE A 229 22.65 -6.57 5.34
C ILE A 229 22.18 -6.49 6.78
N TYR A 230 23.01 -6.94 7.71
CA TYR A 230 22.76 -6.76 9.13
C TYR A 230 24.01 -6.29 9.86
N LYS A 231 23.80 -5.64 11.00
CA LYS A 231 24.85 -5.11 11.85
C LYS A 231 25.27 -6.19 12.86
N ASN A 232 26.56 -6.55 12.87
CA ASN A 232 27.11 -7.46 13.87
C ASN A 232 27.50 -6.72 15.16
N SER A 233 28.05 -5.51 14.99
CA SER A 233 28.51 -4.63 16.06
C SER A 233 28.55 -3.19 15.56
N GLU A 234 28.93 -2.22 16.40
CA GLU A 234 29.00 -0.81 16.01
C GLU A 234 29.81 -0.53 14.74
N ARG A 235 30.80 -1.37 14.42
CA ARG A 235 31.75 -1.14 13.32
C ARG A 235 31.87 -2.33 12.36
N ALA A 236 30.88 -3.22 12.36
CA ALA A 236 30.88 -4.36 11.46
C ALA A 236 29.47 -4.67 10.96
N TYR A 237 29.37 -4.80 9.64
CA TYR A 237 28.18 -5.24 8.93
C TYR A 237 28.48 -6.55 8.22
N THR A 238 27.52 -7.45 8.15
CA THR A 238 27.59 -8.64 7.29
C THR A 238 26.66 -8.43 6.10
N VAL A 239 27.16 -8.75 4.92
CA VAL A 239 26.39 -8.85 3.68
C VAL A 239 26.22 -10.33 3.36
N LEU A 240 24.98 -10.76 3.20
CA LEU A 240 24.60 -12.08 2.68
C LEU A 240 24.14 -11.91 1.25
N LEU A 241 24.61 -12.76 0.34
CA LEU A 241 24.20 -12.76 -1.06
C LEU A 241 23.39 -14.01 -1.38
N PHE A 242 22.33 -13.80 -2.16
CA PHE A 242 21.40 -14.85 -2.54
C PHE A 242 21.37 -15.02 -4.06
N ASP A 243 21.25 -16.28 -4.52
CA ASP A 243 20.94 -16.55 -5.92
C ASP A 243 19.47 -16.26 -6.27
N GLN A 244 19.12 -16.49 -7.53
CA GLN A 244 17.77 -16.36 -8.05
C GLN A 244 16.76 -17.31 -7.36
N LEU A 245 17.24 -18.39 -6.75
CA LEU A 245 16.44 -19.35 -5.99
C LEU A 245 16.41 -19.02 -4.48
N ARG A 246 16.92 -17.83 -4.10
CA ARG A 246 17.04 -17.34 -2.71
C ARG A 246 17.86 -18.24 -1.81
N SER A 247 18.79 -19.01 -2.36
CA SER A 247 19.76 -19.76 -1.58
C SER A 247 20.94 -18.86 -1.26
N LEU A 248 21.47 -18.96 -0.03
CA LEU A 248 22.67 -18.23 0.36
C LEU A 248 23.86 -18.75 -0.44
N CYS A 249 24.52 -17.88 -1.19
CA CYS A 249 25.65 -18.23 -2.06
C CYS A 249 26.98 -17.73 -1.52
N ASP A 250 26.98 -16.58 -0.87
CA ASP A 250 28.20 -15.91 -0.43
C ASP A 250 27.92 -14.99 0.76
N GLU A 251 28.95 -14.71 1.54
CA GLU A 251 28.90 -13.89 2.73
C GLU A 251 30.24 -13.16 2.92
N PHE A 252 30.17 -11.88 3.30
CA PHE A 252 31.36 -11.13 3.67
C PHE A 252 31.03 -10.01 4.65
N THR A 253 32.07 -9.50 5.32
CA THR A 253 31.94 -8.45 6.32
C THR A 253 32.49 -7.13 5.81
N LEU A 254 31.87 -6.04 6.25
CA LEU A 254 32.24 -4.66 5.95
C LEU A 254 32.46 -3.89 7.24
N ARG A 255 33.45 -3.00 7.25
CA ARG A 255 33.69 -2.11 8.41
C ARG A 255 32.72 -0.93 8.45
N LYS A 256 32.18 -0.55 7.29
CA LYS A 256 31.17 0.49 7.10
C LYS A 256 30.37 0.20 5.83
N LEU A 257 29.13 0.69 5.76
CA LEU A 257 28.39 0.65 4.51
C LEU A 257 28.90 1.75 3.55
N PRO A 258 29.01 1.47 2.24
CA PRO A 258 29.32 2.51 1.28
C PRO A 258 28.16 3.51 1.19
N ASN A 259 28.48 4.78 0.94
CA ASN A 259 27.48 5.84 0.83
C ASN A 259 26.83 5.82 -0.56
N LEU A 260 25.88 4.91 -0.73
CA LEU A 260 25.19 4.63 -1.98
C LEU A 260 23.67 4.63 -1.74
N ASN A 261 22.91 5.05 -2.74
CA ASN A 261 21.46 4.88 -2.70
C ASN A 261 21.05 3.41 -2.87
N GLU A 262 19.75 3.12 -2.85
CA GLU A 262 19.27 1.74 -2.86
C GLU A 262 19.57 1.02 -4.18
N ALA A 263 19.27 1.65 -5.31
CA ALA A 263 19.53 1.07 -6.62
C ALA A 263 21.04 0.81 -6.85
N ALA A 264 21.90 1.72 -6.40
CA ALA A 264 23.35 1.55 -6.45
C ALA A 264 23.84 0.37 -5.60
N LEU A 265 23.25 0.16 -4.42
CA LEU A 265 23.56 -1.01 -3.58
C LEU A 265 23.08 -2.31 -4.22
N ASP A 266 21.92 -2.30 -4.86
CA ASP A 266 21.39 -3.47 -5.58
C ASP A 266 22.32 -3.89 -6.72
N VAL A 267 22.91 -2.93 -7.44
CA VAL A 267 23.93 -3.23 -8.46
C VAL A 267 25.25 -3.69 -7.81
N LEU A 268 25.75 -2.97 -6.79
CA LEU A 268 27.01 -3.32 -6.14
C LEU A 268 27.00 -4.73 -5.53
N PHE A 269 25.85 -5.17 -5.02
CA PHE A 269 25.66 -6.48 -4.40
C PHE A 269 25.00 -7.51 -5.33
N SER A 270 24.98 -7.25 -6.64
CA SER A 270 24.71 -8.30 -7.61
C SER A 270 25.89 -9.28 -7.69
N LEU A 271 25.61 -10.57 -7.93
CA LEU A 271 26.60 -11.64 -7.88
C LEU A 271 27.81 -11.37 -8.80
N ASP A 272 27.57 -11.01 -10.06
CA ASP A 272 28.61 -10.75 -11.05
C ASP A 272 29.53 -9.58 -10.63
N ILE A 273 28.93 -8.53 -10.06
CA ILE A 273 29.67 -7.36 -9.59
C ILE A 273 30.49 -7.71 -8.36
N VAL A 274 29.93 -8.44 -7.41
CA VAL A 274 30.66 -8.90 -6.21
C VAL A 274 31.84 -9.77 -6.59
N GLU A 275 31.65 -10.74 -7.49
CA GLU A 275 32.71 -11.62 -7.97
C GLU A 275 33.84 -10.80 -8.61
N TYR A 276 33.49 -9.85 -9.48
CA TYR A 276 34.47 -8.95 -10.09
C TYR A 276 35.23 -8.13 -9.04
N VAL A 277 34.52 -7.50 -8.10
CA VAL A 277 35.10 -6.67 -7.03
C VAL A 277 36.08 -7.48 -6.17
N LYS A 278 35.69 -8.71 -5.78
CA LYS A 278 36.55 -9.65 -5.04
C LYS A 278 37.77 -10.05 -5.86
N SER A 279 37.61 -10.37 -7.15
CA SER A 279 38.72 -10.77 -8.04
C SER A 279 39.79 -9.68 -8.18
N LYS A 280 39.40 -8.40 -8.06
CA LYS A 280 40.30 -7.25 -8.13
C LYS A 280 40.81 -6.78 -6.77
N GLY A 281 40.32 -7.36 -5.67
CA GLY A 281 40.67 -6.93 -4.31
C GLY A 281 40.17 -5.53 -3.96
N TYR A 282 39.07 -5.08 -4.60
CA TYR A 282 38.48 -3.77 -4.32
C TYR A 282 37.69 -3.82 -3.01
N ALA A 283 37.92 -2.85 -2.13
CA ALA A 283 37.19 -2.72 -0.87
C ALA A 283 35.79 -2.12 -1.10
N PHE A 284 34.72 -2.90 -0.91
CA PHE A 284 33.33 -2.47 -1.11
C PHE A 284 33.00 -1.12 -0.45
N GLU A 285 33.61 -0.82 0.70
CA GLU A 285 33.38 0.41 1.46
C GLU A 285 33.86 1.70 0.78
N ASN A 286 34.65 1.59 -0.29
CA ASN A 286 35.23 2.72 -1.02
C ASN A 286 34.46 3.08 -2.29
N PHE A 287 33.43 2.32 -2.66
CA PHE A 287 32.55 2.68 -3.78
C PHE A 287 31.82 3.99 -3.50
N LYS A 288 31.66 4.79 -4.55
CA LYS A 288 30.90 6.03 -4.53
C LYS A 288 29.87 6.03 -5.66
N GLN A 289 28.79 6.76 -5.45
CA GLN A 289 27.81 7.02 -6.49
C GLN A 289 28.15 8.35 -7.18
N ASP A 290 28.19 8.33 -8.50
CA ASP A 290 28.23 9.51 -9.35
C ASP A 290 27.06 9.43 -10.35
N ASN A 291 26.03 10.24 -10.13
CA ASN A 291 24.80 10.23 -10.92
C ASN A 291 24.19 8.82 -11.05
N GLU A 292 24.12 8.30 -12.28
CA GLU A 292 23.62 6.96 -12.64
C GLU A 292 24.71 5.88 -12.59
N TYR A 293 25.82 6.10 -11.89
CA TYR A 293 26.93 5.15 -11.85
C TYR A 293 27.43 4.87 -10.43
N ILE A 294 27.87 3.64 -10.22
CA ILE A 294 28.77 3.29 -9.12
C ILE A 294 30.21 3.28 -9.62
N GLU A 295 31.11 3.90 -8.85
CA GLU A 295 32.49 4.11 -9.25
C GLU A 295 33.48 3.67 -8.16
N TYR A 296 34.58 3.08 -8.61
CA TYR A 296 35.74 2.77 -7.79
C TYR A 296 36.95 3.57 -8.26
N TRP A 297 37.51 4.37 -7.36
CA TRP A 297 38.67 5.20 -7.63
C TRP A 297 39.87 4.71 -6.82
N GLN A 298 41.02 4.59 -7.48
CA GLN A 298 42.30 4.24 -6.85
C GLN A 298 43.35 5.31 -7.12
N GLU A 299 44.27 5.47 -6.18
CA GLU A 299 45.49 6.24 -6.40
C GLU A 299 46.51 5.33 -7.11
N ILE A 300 46.93 5.72 -8.31
CA ILE A 300 47.96 5.05 -9.10
C ILE A 300 49.09 6.06 -9.31
N GLY A 301 50.15 5.92 -8.52
CA GLY A 301 51.20 6.93 -8.42
C GLY A 301 50.67 8.21 -7.78
N SER A 302 50.74 9.33 -8.50
CA SER A 302 50.21 10.64 -8.06
C SER A 302 48.83 10.99 -8.65
N LYS A 303 48.22 10.07 -9.41
CA LYS A 303 46.93 10.30 -10.08
C LYS A 303 45.85 9.42 -9.47
N ARG A 304 44.68 10.03 -9.26
CA ARG A 304 43.46 9.33 -8.91
C ARG A 304 42.73 8.90 -10.18
N VAL A 305 42.54 7.59 -10.36
CA VAL A 305 41.98 6.99 -11.58
C VAL A 305 40.73 6.19 -11.24
N CYS A 306 39.68 6.33 -12.05
CA CYS A 306 38.49 5.49 -11.98
C CYS A 306 38.81 4.15 -12.64
N VAL A 307 38.91 3.09 -11.84
CA VAL A 307 39.28 1.75 -12.30
C VAL A 307 38.06 0.85 -12.53
N MET A 308 36.89 1.28 -12.06
CA MET A 308 35.62 0.63 -12.30
C MET A 308 34.51 1.67 -12.33
N ARG A 309 33.67 1.61 -13.36
CA ARG A 309 32.44 2.38 -13.48
C ARG A 309 31.36 1.45 -13.98
N CYS A 310 30.27 1.31 -13.24
CA CYS A 310 29.12 0.49 -13.61
C CYS A 310 27.85 1.33 -13.55
N LYS A 311 26.99 1.19 -14.56
CA LYS A 311 25.71 1.92 -14.60
C LYS A 311 24.72 1.28 -13.62
N ILE A 312 23.99 2.13 -12.90
CA ILE A 312 22.88 1.75 -12.00
C ILE A 312 21.69 1.27 -12.82
#